data_AF-A0A3C0GKC0-F1
#
_entry.id   AF-A0A3C0GKC0-F1
#
_cell.length_a   1.000
_cell.length_b   1.000
_cell.length_c   1.000
_cell.angle_alpha   90.00
_cell.angle_beta   90.00
_cell.angle_gamma   90.00
#
_symmetry.space_group_name_H-M   'P 1'
#
loop_
_entity.id
_entity.type
_entity.pdbx_description
1 polymer ?
#
loop_
_entity_poly.entity_id
_entity_poly.type
_entity_poly.pdbx_seq_one_letter_code
_entity_poly.pdbx_strand_id
1 'polypeptide(L)'
;MSAFNYKWILIVFVCFFLSCKNEETKPLLAINANDQSMFNNAIREHYFLALDSTSYYMQQIDTAQSLSKNKELFLKSREWYKRVEPMLIAYDYENYISMNAPNLLKVEIDDHTDIKKQKPKSFQVLEELLYSEEGYSNEDLNTVLEYLKIRIPFVRKNHILITQRDRHHLKMIRDAIVNVATKGITGFDSPMLANSLNEAVYNYKTLQTVLDIYKEAFRNNTLYVQWKKEISSTIDDLQSANFDEFDRYSFIRLHTNTQLELVDKTANDWGIELSQSRALDPKVTNLFDKNFFNMKMFSTQRAPDITEERIELGRQLFNDTDLSGSGTISCATCHIAEKAFTDGHKIAKGINGQDLQRNSPTLTYAVYQRSLFYDGRADGLEDQIVGVTNNENEFHIDLEQLEEKIQEKSAYKVQFDSLYDGKITDMNVRNAIA
;
A
#
# COMPACT_ATOMS: atom_id res chain seq x y z
N MET A 1 88.60 49.93 -18.08
CA MET A 1 89.20 48.78 -17.37
C MET A 1 88.19 48.31 -16.33
N SER A 2 87.44 47.29 -16.71
CA SER A 2 86.27 46.74 -16.01
C SER A 2 86.67 45.65 -15.02
N ALA A 3 85.91 45.57 -13.93
CA ALA A 3 86.09 44.67 -12.80
C ALA A 3 86.10 43.18 -13.18
N PHE A 4 86.94 42.41 -12.49
CA PHE A 4 87.08 40.96 -12.58
C PHE A 4 86.06 40.26 -11.67
N ASN A 5 85.26 39.36 -12.25
CA ASN A 5 84.28 38.50 -11.57
C ASN A 5 84.94 37.25 -10.99
N TYR A 6 84.62 36.92 -9.73
CA TYR A 6 84.88 35.62 -9.10
C TYR A 6 83.58 35.04 -8.56
N LYS A 7 83.25 33.82 -9.04
CA LYS A 7 82.49 32.70 -8.42
C LYS A 7 81.07 33.06 -7.86
N TRP A 8 80.02 32.30 -8.12
CA TRP A 8 79.79 30.96 -7.57
C TRP A 8 78.59 30.31 -8.29
N ILE A 9 78.68 28.99 -8.47
CA ILE A 9 77.64 28.11 -8.98
C ILE A 9 76.51 28.04 -7.94
N LEU A 10 75.28 28.42 -8.33
CA LEU A 10 74.08 28.22 -7.53
C LEU A 10 73.37 26.96 -8.05
N ILE A 11 73.47 25.87 -7.30
CA ILE A 11 72.66 24.65 -7.49
C ILE A 11 71.25 24.97 -6.97
N VAL A 12 70.27 25.06 -7.87
CA VAL A 12 68.86 25.19 -7.51
C VAL A 12 68.31 23.79 -7.22
N PHE A 13 68.17 23.45 -5.93
CA PHE A 13 67.35 22.32 -5.49
C PHE A 13 65.88 22.75 -5.54
N VAL A 14 65.15 22.34 -6.57
CA VAL A 14 63.69 22.47 -6.62
C VAL A 14 63.09 21.32 -5.80
N CYS A 15 62.80 21.57 -4.52
CA CYS A 15 61.96 20.70 -3.72
C CYS A 15 60.50 20.86 -4.19
N PHE A 16 60.00 19.89 -4.96
CA PHE A 16 58.57 19.74 -5.20
C PHE A 16 57.87 19.34 -3.90
N PHE A 17 57.26 20.31 -3.21
CA PHE A 17 56.24 20.02 -2.21
C PHE A 17 54.96 19.55 -2.94
N LEU A 18 54.87 18.24 -3.17
CA LEU A 18 53.59 17.57 -3.41
C LEU A 18 52.80 17.65 -2.10
N SER A 19 52.01 18.71 -1.95
CA SER A 19 50.97 18.81 -0.95
C SER A 19 49.85 17.84 -1.32
N CYS A 20 49.99 16.58 -0.90
CA CYS A 20 48.85 15.67 -0.81
C CYS A 20 47.91 16.24 0.26
N LYS A 21 46.89 16.99 -0.16
CA LYS A 21 45.69 17.13 0.66
C LYS A 21 45.10 15.73 0.79
N ASN A 22 45.39 15.06 1.91
CA ASN A 22 44.54 13.99 2.38
C ASN A 22 43.16 14.61 2.58
N GLU A 23 42.25 14.36 1.66
CA GLU A 23 40.82 14.47 1.98
C GLU A 23 40.59 13.48 3.11
N GLU A 24 40.46 13.99 4.34
CA GLU A 24 39.92 13.21 5.45
C GLU A 24 38.55 12.71 5.00
N THR A 25 38.47 11.43 4.64
CA THR A 25 37.21 10.76 4.38
C THR A 25 36.40 10.86 5.67
N LYS A 26 35.40 11.75 5.69
CA LYS A 26 34.47 11.84 6.81
C LYS A 26 33.92 10.44 7.08
N PRO A 27 33.89 10.00 8.35
CA PRO A 27 33.36 8.68 8.67
C PRO A 27 31.88 8.65 8.28
N LEU A 28 31.48 7.59 7.60
CA LEU A 28 30.08 7.34 7.26
C LEU A 28 29.23 7.33 8.53
N LEU A 29 28.02 7.88 8.46
CA LEU A 29 27.06 7.76 9.55
C LEU A 29 26.58 6.31 9.64
N ALA A 30 26.49 5.80 10.86
CA ALA A 30 26.15 4.41 11.11
C ALA A 30 24.68 4.13 10.76
N ILE A 31 24.46 3.11 9.91
CA ILE A 31 23.16 2.46 9.75
C ILE A 31 23.05 1.35 10.78
N ASN A 32 21.90 1.28 11.45
CA ASN A 32 21.61 0.30 12.47
C ASN A 32 20.31 -0.46 12.14
N ALA A 33 20.45 -1.76 11.87
CA ALA A 33 19.31 -2.61 11.48
C ALA A 33 18.34 -2.89 12.64
N ASN A 34 18.87 -2.91 13.87
CA ASN A 34 18.19 -3.43 15.04
C ASN A 34 17.90 -2.39 16.13
N ASP A 35 18.65 -1.29 16.14
CA ASP A 35 18.44 -0.19 17.08
C ASP A 35 17.66 0.97 16.45
N GLN A 36 17.30 1.95 17.29
CA GLN A 36 16.67 3.18 16.83
C GLN A 36 17.60 3.94 15.89
N SER A 37 17.03 4.45 14.80
CA SER A 37 17.74 5.26 13.82
C SER A 37 18.21 6.58 14.43
N MET A 38 19.48 6.93 14.21
CA MET A 38 20.00 8.25 14.57
C MET A 38 19.36 9.39 13.74
N PHE A 39 18.71 9.06 12.63
CA PHE A 39 18.05 10.00 11.72
C PHE A 39 16.62 10.35 12.13
N ASN A 40 16.08 9.68 13.17
CA ASN A 40 14.71 9.90 13.65
C ASN A 40 14.39 11.38 13.91
N ASN A 41 15.30 12.12 14.56
CA ASN A 41 15.06 13.52 14.89
C ASN A 41 14.97 14.41 13.64
N ALA A 42 15.88 14.25 12.69
CA ALA A 42 15.87 15.04 11.45
C ALA A 42 14.60 14.78 10.61
N ILE A 43 14.17 13.52 10.52
CA ILE A 43 12.93 13.15 9.82
C ILE A 43 11.71 13.70 10.56
N ARG A 44 11.71 13.61 11.90
CA ARG A 44 10.64 14.15 12.74
C ARG A 44 10.52 15.66 12.61
N GLU A 45 11.62 16.39 12.55
CA GLU A 45 11.62 17.84 12.32
C GLU A 45 10.94 18.20 10.99
N HIS A 46 11.29 17.50 9.91
CA HIS A 46 10.63 17.69 8.61
C HIS A 46 9.13 17.36 8.66
N TYR A 47 8.77 16.21 9.25
CA TYR A 47 7.38 15.79 9.43
C TYR A 47 6.55 16.81 10.22
N PHE A 48 7.12 17.34 11.31
CA PHE A 48 6.46 18.32 12.16
C PHE A 48 6.31 19.67 11.49
N LEU A 49 7.32 20.14 10.76
CA LEU A 49 7.20 21.34 9.94
C LEU A 49 6.07 21.20 8.92
N ALA A 50 5.95 20.05 8.27
CA ALA A 50 4.91 19.82 7.28
C ALA A 50 3.51 19.80 7.91
N LEU A 51 3.33 19.16 9.08
CA LEU A 51 2.08 19.17 9.83
C LEU A 51 1.70 20.56 10.36
N ASP A 52 2.67 21.30 10.91
CA ASP A 52 2.47 22.67 11.39
C ASP A 52 2.03 23.57 10.22
N SER A 53 2.68 23.43 9.05
CA SER A 53 2.31 24.15 7.83
C SER A 53 0.92 23.75 7.32
N THR A 54 0.59 22.46 7.35
CA THR A 54 -0.74 21.94 6.98
C THR A 54 -1.82 22.57 7.85
N SER A 55 -1.58 22.60 9.17
CA SER A 55 -2.48 23.21 10.15
C SER A 55 -2.61 24.72 9.93
N TYR A 56 -1.50 25.42 9.70
CA TYR A 56 -1.49 26.87 9.48
C TYR A 56 -2.44 27.30 8.36
N TYR A 57 -2.42 26.62 7.21
CA TYR A 57 -3.33 26.94 6.10
C TYR A 57 -4.76 26.48 6.39
N MET A 58 -4.95 25.31 7.02
CA MET A 58 -6.28 24.80 7.38
C MET A 58 -7.02 25.75 8.34
N GLN A 59 -6.30 26.32 9.33
CA GLN A 59 -6.88 27.24 10.31
C GLN A 59 -7.43 28.51 9.67
N GLN A 60 -6.87 28.93 8.54
CA GLN A 60 -7.27 30.14 7.83
C GLN A 60 -8.50 29.96 6.93
N ILE A 61 -8.94 28.73 6.65
CA ILE A 61 -10.15 28.49 5.86
C ILE A 61 -11.36 28.87 6.72
N ASP A 62 -12.24 29.71 6.20
CA ASP A 62 -13.39 30.25 6.93
C ASP A 62 -14.60 30.37 6.01
N THR A 63 -15.78 29.92 6.45
CA THR A 63 -17.03 30.01 5.69
C THR A 63 -17.46 31.45 5.42
N ALA A 64 -16.96 32.43 6.19
CA ALA A 64 -17.17 33.86 5.95
C ALA A 64 -16.29 34.44 4.81
N GLN A 65 -15.22 33.74 4.39
CA GLN A 65 -14.36 34.19 3.29
C GLN A 65 -14.92 33.79 1.92
N SER A 66 -14.36 34.38 0.85
CA SER A 66 -14.77 34.02 -0.51
C SER A 66 -14.38 32.58 -0.83
N LEU A 67 -15.22 31.90 -1.62
CA LEU A 67 -14.96 30.53 -2.07
C LEU A 67 -13.60 30.40 -2.77
N SER A 68 -13.23 31.38 -3.60
CA SER A 68 -11.93 31.41 -4.27
C SER A 68 -10.76 31.43 -3.27
N LYS A 69 -10.87 32.15 -2.16
CA LYS A 69 -9.82 32.20 -1.14
C LYS A 69 -9.73 30.89 -0.37
N ASN A 70 -10.87 30.32 0.00
CA ASN A 70 -10.92 29.02 0.66
C ASN A 70 -10.33 27.90 -0.22
N LYS A 71 -10.58 27.93 -1.53
CA LYS A 71 -9.98 27.01 -2.51
C LYS A 71 -8.45 27.12 -2.56
N GLU A 72 -7.91 28.34 -2.59
CA GLU A 72 -6.46 28.59 -2.56
C GLU A 72 -5.82 28.06 -1.26
N LEU A 73 -6.43 28.37 -0.11
CA LEU A 73 -5.97 27.92 1.21
C LEU A 73 -6.05 26.40 1.36
N PHE A 74 -7.12 25.78 0.84
CA PHE A 74 -7.26 24.32 0.78
C PHE A 74 -6.11 23.69 0.01
N LEU A 75 -5.82 24.16 -1.20
CA LEU A 75 -4.71 23.64 -2.02
C LEU A 75 -3.36 23.77 -1.29
N LYS A 76 -3.14 24.86 -0.57
CA LYS A 76 -1.93 25.05 0.23
C LYS A 76 -1.85 24.12 1.44
N SER A 77 -2.95 23.96 2.18
CA SER A 77 -3.00 22.97 3.26
C SER A 77 -2.77 21.55 2.72
N ARG A 78 -3.39 21.21 1.59
CA ARG A 78 -3.27 19.92 0.92
C ARG A 78 -1.86 19.64 0.41
N GLU A 79 -1.19 20.62 -0.19
CA GLU A 79 0.23 20.53 -0.56
C GLU A 79 1.10 20.07 0.62
N TRP A 80 0.94 20.71 1.78
CA TRP A 80 1.71 20.35 2.97
C TRP A 80 1.29 18.99 3.55
N TYR A 81 0.00 18.67 3.52
CA TYR A 81 -0.50 17.36 3.95
C TYR A 81 0.12 16.22 3.14
N LYS A 82 0.24 16.37 1.81
CA LYS A 82 0.85 15.34 0.96
C LYS A 82 2.34 15.12 1.23
N ARG A 83 3.03 16.06 1.89
CA ARG A 83 4.39 15.88 2.40
C ARG A 83 4.44 15.08 3.72
N VAL A 84 3.35 15.09 4.47
CA VAL A 84 3.19 14.34 5.73
C VAL A 84 2.83 12.87 5.45
N GLU A 85 2.14 12.64 4.33
CA GLU A 85 1.53 11.35 3.96
C GLU A 85 2.47 10.13 4.04
N PRO A 86 3.71 10.13 3.50
CA PRO A 86 4.59 8.96 3.57
C PRO A 86 4.76 8.42 5.00
N MET A 87 4.96 9.33 5.95
CA MET A 87 5.17 8.99 7.36
C MET A 87 3.88 8.52 8.02
N LEU A 88 2.75 9.14 7.71
CA LEU A 88 1.46 8.69 8.25
C LEU A 88 1.11 7.29 7.76
N ILE A 89 1.22 7.03 6.45
CA ILE A 89 0.92 5.70 5.90
C ILE A 89 1.82 4.64 6.53
N ALA A 90 3.11 4.93 6.69
CA ALA A 90 4.08 3.96 7.19
C ALA A 90 3.98 3.71 8.70
N TYR A 91 3.63 4.71 9.49
CA TYR A 91 3.76 4.65 10.95
C TYR A 91 2.44 4.78 11.72
N ASP A 92 1.39 5.32 11.10
CA ASP A 92 0.08 5.53 11.74
C ASP A 92 -1.04 5.65 10.69
N TYR A 93 -1.37 4.50 10.10
CA TYR A 93 -2.36 4.40 9.04
C TYR A 93 -3.77 4.85 9.47
N GLU A 94 -4.11 4.68 10.75
CA GLU A 94 -5.40 5.15 11.28
C GLU A 94 -5.48 6.68 11.28
N ASN A 95 -4.39 7.37 11.66
CA ASN A 95 -4.34 8.82 11.54
C ASN A 95 -4.33 9.28 10.08
N TYR A 96 -3.70 8.54 9.16
CA TYR A 96 -3.83 8.78 7.72
C TYR A 96 -5.30 8.76 7.27
N ILE A 97 -6.01 7.66 7.53
CA ILE A 97 -7.42 7.48 7.16
C ILE A 97 -8.31 8.54 7.83
N SER A 98 -8.04 8.90 9.08
CA SER A 98 -8.83 9.92 9.76
C SER A 98 -8.76 11.30 9.10
N MET A 99 -7.70 11.61 8.35
CA MET A 99 -7.55 12.90 7.68
C MET A 99 -7.80 12.85 6.17
N ASN A 100 -7.75 11.67 5.54
CA ASN A 100 -7.82 11.53 4.08
C ASN A 100 -8.71 10.37 3.59
N ALA A 101 -9.69 9.93 4.40
CA ALA A 101 -10.67 8.95 3.94
C ALA A 101 -11.52 9.47 2.76
N PRO A 102 -11.97 8.59 1.84
CA PRO A 102 -12.93 8.97 0.80
C PRO A 102 -14.29 9.36 1.39
N ASN A 103 -15.10 10.09 0.60
CA ASN A 103 -16.45 10.50 0.98
C ASN A 103 -17.47 9.35 0.90
N LEU A 104 -17.18 8.26 1.62
CA LEU A 104 -18.05 7.10 1.77
C LEU A 104 -18.62 7.06 3.18
N LEU A 105 -19.94 6.83 3.30
CA LEU A 105 -20.56 6.62 4.61
C LEU A 105 -19.93 5.41 5.29
N LYS A 106 -19.49 5.60 6.53
CA LYS A 106 -19.08 4.51 7.40
C LYS A 106 -20.27 4.02 8.19
N VAL A 107 -20.50 2.71 8.15
CA VAL A 107 -21.53 2.04 8.93
C VAL A 107 -20.82 1.17 9.94
N GLU A 108 -20.88 1.56 11.21
CA GLU A 108 -20.40 0.76 12.34
C GLU A 108 -21.62 0.06 12.94
N ILE A 109 -21.53 -1.26 13.08
CA ILE A 109 -22.57 -2.10 13.65
C ILE A 109 -21.95 -2.75 14.90
N ASP A 110 -22.16 -2.12 16.06
CA ASP A 110 -21.71 -2.69 17.34
C ASP A 110 -22.65 -3.84 17.76
N ASP A 111 -23.95 -3.68 17.53
CA ASP A 111 -24.96 -4.74 17.55
C ASP A 111 -26.09 -4.42 16.54
N HIS A 112 -26.99 -5.38 16.29
CA HIS A 112 -28.08 -5.20 15.32
C HIS A 112 -29.09 -4.09 15.67
N THR A 113 -28.99 -3.48 16.85
CA THR A 113 -29.85 -2.39 17.32
C THR A 113 -29.14 -1.02 17.35
N ASP A 114 -27.81 -0.98 17.36
CA ASP A 114 -26.99 0.24 17.35
C ASP A 114 -26.15 0.34 16.06
N ILE A 115 -26.82 0.77 14.97
CA ILE A 115 -26.17 1.04 13.68
C ILE A 115 -25.75 2.51 13.63
N LYS A 116 -24.46 2.78 13.83
CA LYS A 116 -23.88 4.12 13.75
C LYS A 116 -23.49 4.43 12.30
N LYS A 117 -24.19 5.38 11.69
CA LYS A 117 -23.82 5.94 10.38
C LYS A 117 -22.99 7.19 10.58
N GLN A 118 -21.70 7.11 10.31
CA GLN A 118 -20.79 8.24 10.41
C GLN A 118 -20.51 8.83 9.02
N LYS A 119 -20.81 10.13 8.86
CA LYS A 119 -20.34 10.89 7.70
C LYS A 119 -18.82 11.04 7.80
N PRO A 120 -18.05 10.78 6.72
CA PRO A 120 -16.61 10.97 6.71
C PRO A 120 -16.27 12.46 6.84
N LYS A 121 -15.12 12.75 7.46
CA LYS A 121 -14.61 14.11 7.67
C LYS A 121 -13.12 14.09 7.34
N SER A 122 -12.76 14.53 6.15
CA SER A 122 -11.41 14.39 5.62
C SER A 122 -11.10 15.48 4.61
N PHE A 123 -9.85 15.54 4.15
CA PHE A 123 -9.46 16.38 3.03
C PHE A 123 -10.20 16.05 1.73
N GLN A 124 -10.49 14.77 1.42
CA GLN A 124 -11.24 14.41 0.22
C GLN A 124 -12.68 14.94 0.30
N VAL A 125 -13.32 14.81 1.47
CA VAL A 125 -14.66 15.36 1.70
C VAL A 125 -14.64 16.89 1.58
N LEU A 126 -13.61 17.54 2.12
CA LEU A 126 -13.47 19.00 2.01
C LEU A 126 -13.27 19.46 0.57
N GLU A 127 -12.52 18.71 -0.24
CA GLU A 127 -12.38 18.98 -1.67
C GLU A 127 -13.73 18.92 -2.38
N GLU A 128 -14.48 17.84 -2.19
CA GLU A 128 -15.82 17.68 -2.77
C GLU A 128 -16.74 18.81 -2.36
N LEU A 129 -16.75 19.21 -1.09
CA LEU A 129 -17.57 20.34 -0.64
C LEU A 129 -17.14 21.67 -1.27
N LEU A 130 -15.84 21.96 -1.35
CA LEU A 130 -15.37 23.23 -1.92
C LEU A 130 -15.51 23.31 -3.43
N TYR A 131 -15.49 22.18 -4.14
CA TYR A 131 -15.48 22.11 -5.61
C TYR A 131 -16.75 21.54 -6.23
N SER A 132 -17.73 21.12 -5.44
CA SER A 132 -19.06 20.70 -5.91
C SER A 132 -19.73 21.77 -6.77
N GLU A 133 -20.20 21.37 -7.96
CA GLU A 133 -21.00 22.21 -8.85
C GLU A 133 -22.45 22.36 -8.38
N GLU A 134 -22.98 21.37 -7.65
CA GLU A 134 -24.36 21.34 -7.15
C GLU A 134 -24.56 22.19 -5.88
N GLY A 135 -23.49 22.84 -5.40
CA GLY A 135 -23.46 23.56 -4.13
C GLY A 135 -23.18 22.64 -2.94
N TYR A 136 -23.06 23.22 -1.74
CA TYR A 136 -22.77 22.50 -0.51
C TYR A 136 -23.53 23.10 0.68
N SER A 137 -23.77 22.28 1.71
CA SER A 137 -24.29 22.77 2.99
C SER A 137 -23.18 23.46 3.78
N ASN A 138 -23.40 24.71 4.18
CA ASN A 138 -22.48 25.43 5.08
C ASN A 138 -22.28 24.70 6.41
N GLU A 139 -23.28 23.93 6.87
CA GLU A 139 -23.18 23.11 8.08
C GLU A 139 -22.23 21.93 7.87
N ASP A 140 -22.34 21.23 6.74
CA ASP A 140 -21.43 20.11 6.41
C ASP A 140 -20.00 20.64 6.21
N LEU A 141 -19.83 21.76 5.50
CA LEU A 141 -18.52 22.41 5.34
C LEU A 141 -17.92 22.80 6.70
N ASN A 142 -18.68 23.47 7.56
CA ASN A 142 -18.19 23.88 8.88
C ASN A 142 -17.81 22.66 9.73
N THR A 143 -18.61 21.59 9.70
CA THR A 143 -18.33 20.34 10.42
C THR A 143 -16.99 19.72 10.00
N VAL A 144 -16.71 19.66 8.70
CA VAL A 144 -15.46 19.09 8.18
C VAL A 144 -14.27 19.99 8.51
N LEU A 145 -14.44 21.31 8.40
CA LEU A 145 -13.40 22.29 8.76
C LEU A 145 -13.03 22.23 10.24
N GLU A 146 -14.01 22.25 11.14
CA GLU A 146 -13.78 22.14 12.59
C GLU A 146 -13.05 20.83 12.92
N TYR A 147 -13.48 19.73 12.32
CA TYR A 147 -12.83 18.43 12.49
C TYR A 147 -11.35 18.49 12.08
N LEU A 148 -11.03 18.95 10.87
CA LEU A 148 -9.63 19.01 10.40
C LEU A 148 -8.79 20.01 11.20
N LYS A 149 -9.35 21.17 11.56
CA LYS A 149 -8.71 22.18 12.41
C LYS A 149 -8.31 21.64 13.78
N ILE A 150 -9.06 20.68 14.32
CA ILE A 150 -8.73 20.01 15.59
C ILE A 150 -7.82 18.79 15.36
N ARG A 151 -8.11 17.98 14.34
CA ARG A 151 -7.47 16.69 14.09
C ARG A 151 -5.99 16.84 13.72
N ILE A 152 -5.65 17.80 12.86
CA ILE A 152 -4.26 17.99 12.41
C ILE A 152 -3.34 18.37 13.59
N PRO A 153 -3.67 19.37 14.44
CA PRO A 153 -2.90 19.63 15.67
C PRO A 153 -2.86 18.45 16.64
N PHE A 154 -3.97 17.69 16.76
CA PHE A 154 -4.00 16.50 17.60
C PHE A 154 -2.97 15.45 17.14
N VAL A 155 -2.93 15.14 15.85
CA VAL A 155 -1.94 14.21 15.28
C VAL A 155 -0.52 14.75 15.51
N ARG A 156 -0.30 16.03 15.23
CA ARG A 156 0.99 16.71 15.46
C ARG A 156 1.49 16.64 16.91
N LYS A 157 0.58 16.69 17.87
CA LYS A 157 0.91 16.61 19.31
C LYS A 157 1.20 15.18 19.78
N ASN A 158 0.50 14.19 19.24
CA ASN A 158 0.50 12.82 19.78
C ASN A 158 1.31 11.82 18.95
N HIS A 159 1.68 12.13 17.71
CA HIS A 159 2.40 11.18 16.85
C HIS A 159 3.87 11.04 17.25
N ILE A 160 4.31 9.78 17.43
CA ILE A 160 5.65 9.44 17.94
C ILE A 160 6.53 8.88 16.81
N LEU A 161 7.49 9.67 16.34
CA LEU A 161 8.49 9.30 15.32
C LEU A 161 9.91 9.24 15.87
N ILE A 162 10.12 8.53 16.98
CA ILE A 162 11.45 8.41 17.62
C ILE A 162 11.91 6.98 17.84
N THR A 163 11.05 5.99 17.57
CA THR A 163 11.33 4.57 17.79
C THR A 163 11.63 3.82 16.50
N GLN A 164 11.68 4.52 15.36
CA GLN A 164 11.90 3.90 14.07
C GLN A 164 13.35 3.46 13.89
N ARG A 165 13.53 2.37 13.14
CA ARG A 165 14.83 1.83 12.73
C ARG A 165 15.06 2.21 11.27
N ASP A 166 16.30 2.13 10.78
CA ASP A 166 16.60 2.53 9.40
C ASP A 166 15.79 1.74 8.35
N ARG A 167 15.54 0.45 8.61
CA ARG A 167 14.66 -0.38 7.78
C ARG A 167 13.21 0.11 7.72
N HIS A 168 12.73 0.82 8.75
CA HIS A 168 11.38 1.38 8.75
C HIS A 168 11.31 2.64 7.88
N HIS A 169 12.37 3.44 7.81
CA HIS A 169 12.44 4.59 6.89
C HIS A 169 12.59 4.14 5.44
N LEU A 170 13.44 3.15 5.17
CA LEU A 170 13.55 2.60 3.81
C LEU A 170 12.23 1.96 3.35
N LYS A 171 11.55 1.23 4.23
CA LYS A 171 10.20 0.71 3.95
C LYS A 171 9.21 1.84 3.69
N MET A 172 9.24 2.93 4.46
CA MET A 172 8.35 4.07 4.25
C MET A 172 8.54 4.71 2.87
N ILE A 173 9.80 4.86 2.41
CA ILE A 173 10.09 5.31 1.04
C ILE A 173 9.47 4.35 0.02
N ARG A 174 9.66 3.03 0.20
CA ARG A 174 9.09 2.01 -0.67
C ARG A 174 7.56 2.08 -0.74
N ASP A 175 6.91 2.14 0.41
CA ASP A 175 5.44 2.17 0.49
C ASP A 175 4.89 3.46 -0.13
N ALA A 176 5.58 4.59 0.02
CA ALA A 176 5.19 5.85 -0.61
C ALA A 176 5.26 5.76 -2.14
N ILE A 177 6.32 5.15 -2.70
CA ILE A 177 6.45 4.89 -4.14
C ILE A 177 5.26 4.04 -4.64
N VAL A 178 4.94 2.95 -3.94
CA VAL A 178 3.81 2.08 -4.28
C VAL A 178 2.48 2.83 -4.15
N ASN A 179 2.31 3.67 -3.12
CA ASN A 179 1.10 4.45 -2.90
C ASN A 179 0.90 5.48 -4.02
N VAL A 180 1.96 6.16 -4.46
CA VAL A 180 1.89 7.08 -5.61
C VAL A 180 1.49 6.34 -6.88
N ALA A 181 2.08 5.18 -7.16
CA ALA A 181 1.77 4.39 -8.35
C ALA A 181 0.32 3.85 -8.38
N THR A 182 -0.22 3.48 -7.22
CA THR A 182 -1.52 2.78 -7.12
C THR A 182 -2.70 3.71 -6.80
N LYS A 183 -2.45 4.82 -6.08
CA LYS A 183 -3.48 5.78 -5.65
C LYS A 183 -3.19 7.21 -6.09
N GLY A 184 -1.93 7.62 -6.06
CA GLY A 184 -1.53 8.99 -6.40
C GLY A 184 -1.84 9.33 -7.86
N ILE A 185 -1.22 8.63 -8.81
CA ILE A 185 -1.39 8.95 -10.24
C ILE A 185 -2.77 8.55 -10.80
N THR A 186 -3.62 7.87 -10.02
CA THR A 186 -4.93 7.38 -10.46
C THR A 186 -6.09 8.32 -10.13
N GLY A 187 -5.84 9.41 -9.39
CA GLY A 187 -6.90 10.37 -9.02
C GLY A 187 -7.64 10.02 -7.73
N PHE A 188 -7.28 8.90 -7.07
CA PHE A 188 -8.01 8.39 -5.92
C PHE A 188 -8.14 9.40 -4.77
N ASP A 189 -7.08 10.17 -4.52
CA ASP A 189 -7.01 11.14 -3.43
C ASP A 189 -7.53 12.54 -3.79
N SER A 190 -7.79 12.81 -5.06
CA SER A 190 -8.30 14.10 -5.55
C SER A 190 -9.31 13.91 -6.68
N PRO A 191 -10.50 13.33 -6.37
CA PRO A 191 -11.45 12.91 -7.38
C PRO A 191 -12.10 14.08 -8.14
N MET A 192 -12.09 15.30 -7.59
CA MET A 192 -12.74 16.47 -8.20
C MET A 192 -11.77 17.35 -8.98
N LEU A 193 -10.57 17.60 -8.44
CA LEU A 193 -9.62 18.54 -9.05
C LEU A 193 -8.68 17.91 -10.06
N ALA A 194 -8.59 16.58 -10.11
CA ALA A 194 -7.57 15.87 -10.87
C ALA A 194 -6.13 16.37 -10.54
N ASN A 195 -5.92 16.87 -9.32
CA ASN A 195 -4.66 17.51 -8.91
C ASN A 195 -3.60 16.49 -8.46
N SER A 196 -3.87 15.20 -8.58
CA SER A 196 -3.08 14.15 -7.93
C SER A 196 -1.65 14.01 -8.46
N LEU A 197 -1.35 14.47 -9.68
CA LEU A 197 0.04 14.53 -10.18
C LEU A 197 0.88 15.54 -9.41
N ASN A 198 0.33 16.74 -9.13
CA ASN A 198 1.00 17.73 -8.28
C ASN A 198 1.16 17.23 -6.84
N GLU A 199 0.15 16.51 -6.34
CA GLU A 199 0.22 15.87 -5.02
C GLU A 199 1.34 14.83 -4.94
N ALA A 200 1.51 14.01 -5.99
CA ALA A 200 2.60 13.05 -6.09
C ALA A 200 3.98 13.74 -6.10
N VAL A 201 4.11 14.90 -6.74
CA VAL A 201 5.35 15.70 -6.70
C VAL A 201 5.72 16.10 -5.27
N TYR A 202 4.74 16.48 -4.42
CA TYR A 202 5.01 16.81 -3.02
C TYR A 202 5.47 15.61 -2.19
N ASN A 203 4.92 14.43 -2.50
CA ASN A 203 5.36 13.16 -1.91
C ASN A 203 6.82 12.88 -2.28
N TYR A 204 7.19 12.95 -3.57
CA TYR A 204 8.58 12.76 -4.02
C TYR A 204 9.58 13.78 -3.46
N LYS A 205 9.16 15.04 -3.26
CA LYS A 205 10.00 16.04 -2.55
C LYS A 205 10.30 15.63 -1.11
N THR A 206 9.35 14.95 -0.45
CA THR A 206 9.55 14.39 0.90
C THR A 206 10.53 13.23 0.86
N LEU A 207 10.37 12.32 -0.12
CA LEU A 207 11.29 11.19 -0.30
C LEU A 207 12.73 11.67 -0.55
N GLN A 208 12.91 12.69 -1.38
CA GLN A 208 14.21 13.34 -1.60
C GLN A 208 14.79 13.89 -0.29
N THR A 209 13.96 14.60 0.49
CA THR A 209 14.39 15.16 1.79
C THR A 209 14.86 14.06 2.75
N VAL A 210 14.14 12.95 2.82
CA VAL A 210 14.52 11.80 3.66
C VAL A 210 15.83 11.18 3.15
N LEU A 211 15.99 10.99 1.85
CA LEU A 211 17.24 10.47 1.27
C LEU A 211 18.43 11.40 1.51
N ASP A 212 18.22 12.72 1.48
CA ASP A 212 19.24 13.72 1.78
C ASP A 212 19.69 13.69 3.24
N ILE A 213 18.77 13.43 4.18
CA ILE A 213 19.11 13.19 5.59
C ILE A 213 20.04 11.97 5.73
N TYR A 214 19.81 10.94 4.91
CA TYR A 214 20.60 9.70 4.87
C TYR A 214 21.86 9.79 4.00
N LYS A 215 22.16 10.92 3.36
CA LYS A 215 23.24 11.04 2.36
C LYS A 215 24.57 10.45 2.85
N GLU A 216 24.99 10.82 4.05
CA GLU A 216 26.29 10.41 4.63
C GLU A 216 26.28 8.95 5.14
N ALA A 217 25.16 8.24 5.02
CA ALA A 217 25.01 6.83 5.38
C ALA A 217 25.14 5.88 4.16
N PHE A 218 25.08 6.41 2.93
CA PHE A 218 25.31 5.63 1.72
C PHE A 218 26.79 5.25 1.62
N ARG A 219 27.08 3.94 1.60
CA ARG A 219 28.46 3.45 1.39
C ARG A 219 28.87 3.64 -0.06
N ASN A 220 27.92 3.44 -0.98
CA ASN A 220 28.06 3.73 -2.39
C ASN A 220 27.46 5.11 -2.74
N ASN A 221 28.29 6.14 -2.84
CA ASN A 221 27.83 7.48 -3.22
C ASN A 221 27.19 7.53 -4.62
N THR A 222 27.56 6.63 -5.54
CA THR A 222 26.89 6.53 -6.85
C THR A 222 25.41 6.16 -6.71
N LEU A 223 25.06 5.33 -5.72
CA LEU A 223 23.67 4.95 -5.46
C LEU A 223 22.83 6.16 -4.98
N TYR A 224 23.39 7.01 -4.10
CA TYR A 224 22.73 8.26 -3.72
C TYR A 224 22.52 9.20 -4.92
N VAL A 225 23.54 9.34 -5.79
CA VAL A 225 23.42 10.15 -7.02
C VAL A 225 22.36 9.58 -7.97
N GLN A 226 22.25 8.25 -8.08
CA GLN A 226 21.19 7.59 -8.86
C GLN A 226 19.81 7.92 -8.30
N TRP A 227 19.62 7.83 -6.98
CA TRP A 227 18.38 8.24 -6.32
C TRP A 227 17.97 9.68 -6.63
N LYS A 228 18.91 10.63 -6.51
CA LYS A 228 18.62 12.03 -6.82
C LYS A 228 18.19 12.24 -8.26
N LYS A 229 18.91 11.61 -9.19
CA LYS A 229 18.59 11.70 -10.62
C LYS A 229 17.22 11.12 -10.90
N GLU A 230 16.92 9.95 -10.33
CA GLU A 230 15.65 9.27 -10.50
C GLU A 230 14.50 10.12 -9.97
N ILE A 231 14.56 10.62 -8.73
CA ILE A 231 13.51 11.48 -8.17
C ILE A 231 13.31 12.75 -8.99
N SER A 232 14.39 13.38 -9.46
CA SER A 232 14.29 14.55 -10.34
C SER A 232 13.54 14.21 -11.61
N SER A 233 13.95 13.13 -12.30
CA SER A 233 13.30 12.68 -13.54
C SER A 233 11.83 12.33 -13.32
N THR A 234 11.49 11.70 -12.20
CA THR A 234 10.10 11.37 -11.86
C THR A 234 9.26 12.62 -11.61
N ILE A 235 9.81 13.63 -10.93
CA ILE A 235 9.11 14.90 -10.73
C ILE A 235 8.90 15.61 -12.07
N ASP A 236 9.91 15.62 -12.94
CA ASP A 236 9.82 16.21 -14.28
C ASP A 236 8.73 15.51 -15.11
N ASP A 237 8.66 14.18 -15.07
CA ASP A 237 7.65 13.39 -15.79
C ASP A 237 6.23 13.66 -15.25
N LEU A 238 6.04 13.69 -13.93
CA LEU A 238 4.77 14.05 -13.29
C LEU A 238 4.27 15.45 -13.65
N GLN A 239 5.17 16.35 -14.04
CA GLN A 239 4.85 17.72 -14.43
C GLN A 239 4.76 17.90 -15.96
N SER A 240 5.01 16.85 -16.74
CA SER A 240 5.11 16.91 -18.20
C SER A 240 3.76 16.96 -18.92
N ALA A 241 2.70 16.46 -18.29
CA ALA A 241 1.37 16.36 -18.87
C ALA A 241 0.28 16.72 -17.85
N ASN A 242 -0.92 17.00 -18.36
CA ASN A 242 -2.10 17.09 -17.51
C ASN A 242 -2.56 15.70 -17.06
N PHE A 243 -3.48 15.64 -16.09
CA PHE A 243 -3.91 14.38 -15.48
C PHE A 243 -4.50 13.37 -16.48
N ASP A 244 -5.25 13.83 -17.48
CA ASP A 244 -5.94 12.97 -18.44
C ASP A 244 -5.00 12.40 -19.50
N GLU A 245 -3.98 13.16 -19.90
CA GLU A 245 -2.98 12.76 -20.90
C GLU A 245 -1.79 11.99 -20.32
N PHE A 246 -1.67 11.91 -19.00
CA PHE A 246 -0.52 11.32 -18.33
C PHE A 246 -0.40 9.79 -18.58
N ASP A 247 0.73 9.37 -19.14
CA ASP A 247 1.04 7.97 -19.41
C ASP A 247 1.47 7.22 -18.14
N ARG A 248 0.47 6.74 -17.41
CA ARG A 248 0.62 5.97 -16.17
C ARG A 248 1.39 4.67 -16.38
N TYR A 249 1.24 4.03 -17.54
CA TYR A 249 1.93 2.76 -17.82
C TYR A 249 3.44 2.99 -17.94
N SER A 250 3.84 3.97 -18.75
CA SER A 250 5.25 4.34 -18.90
C SER A 250 5.83 4.83 -17.58
N PHE A 251 5.10 5.65 -16.82
CA PHE A 251 5.52 6.10 -15.49
C PHE A 251 5.82 4.93 -14.54
N ILE A 252 4.90 3.95 -14.42
CA ILE A 252 5.10 2.80 -13.53
C ILE A 252 6.32 1.99 -13.97
N ARG A 253 6.44 1.74 -15.28
CA ARG A 253 7.52 0.94 -15.83
C ARG A 253 8.89 1.62 -15.71
N LEU A 254 8.97 2.92 -15.99
CA LEU A 254 10.23 3.67 -16.06
C LEU A 254 10.67 4.22 -14.71
N HIS A 255 9.73 4.60 -13.84
CA HIS A 255 10.01 5.23 -12.55
C HIS A 255 9.71 4.30 -11.38
N THR A 256 8.47 3.84 -11.21
CA THR A 256 8.09 3.04 -10.03
C THR A 256 8.96 1.80 -9.88
N ASN A 257 9.08 0.98 -10.93
CA ASN A 257 9.89 -0.24 -10.86
C ASN A 257 11.39 0.05 -10.64
N THR A 258 11.94 1.06 -11.33
CA THR A 258 13.33 1.51 -11.15
C THR A 258 13.59 1.92 -9.70
N GLN A 259 12.67 2.67 -9.10
CA GLN A 259 12.78 3.11 -7.71
C GLN A 259 12.69 1.95 -6.73
N LEU A 260 11.85 0.94 -6.99
CA LEU A 260 11.81 -0.28 -6.17
C LEU A 260 13.13 -1.06 -6.25
N GLU A 261 13.79 -1.10 -7.42
CA GLU A 261 15.17 -1.64 -7.51
C GLU A 261 16.17 -0.82 -6.72
N LEU A 262 16.05 0.51 -6.73
CA LEU A 262 16.92 1.38 -5.93
C LEU A 262 16.69 1.16 -4.43
N VAL A 263 15.47 0.87 -3.99
CA VAL A 263 15.18 0.49 -2.59
C VAL A 263 15.92 -0.79 -2.23
N ASP A 264 15.88 -1.82 -3.07
CA ASP A 264 16.60 -3.08 -2.83
C ASP A 264 18.12 -2.87 -2.80
N LYS A 265 18.67 -2.11 -3.75
CA LYS A 265 20.09 -1.73 -3.76
C LYS A 265 20.49 -0.95 -2.50
N THR A 266 19.62 -0.07 -2.01
CA THR A 266 19.84 0.67 -0.76
C THR A 266 19.80 -0.25 0.45
N ALA A 267 18.88 -1.22 0.50
CA ALA A 267 18.84 -2.21 1.57
C ALA A 267 20.16 -3.00 1.65
N ASN A 268 20.68 -3.42 0.49
CA ASN A 268 21.97 -4.09 0.37
C ASN A 268 23.15 -3.19 0.76
N ASP A 269 23.20 -1.95 0.27
CA ASP A 269 24.24 -0.96 0.62
C ASP A 269 24.31 -0.71 2.13
N TRP A 270 23.15 -0.62 2.76
CA TRP A 270 22.99 -0.39 4.21
C TRP A 270 23.18 -1.66 5.05
N GLY A 271 23.11 -2.84 4.43
CA GLY A 271 23.17 -4.14 5.13
C GLY A 271 21.94 -4.39 6.01
N ILE A 272 20.76 -4.00 5.54
CA ILE A 272 19.49 -4.17 6.26
C ILE A 272 18.54 -5.09 5.49
N GLU A 273 17.72 -5.84 6.22
CA GLU A 273 16.67 -6.67 5.62
C GLU A 273 15.29 -6.04 5.83
N LEU A 274 14.51 -5.95 4.76
CA LEU A 274 13.11 -5.55 4.81
C LEU A 274 12.22 -6.76 5.13
N SER A 275 11.23 -6.57 6.02
CA SER A 275 10.40 -7.65 6.54
C SER A 275 9.42 -8.21 5.49
N GLN A 276 9.54 -9.51 5.20
CA GLN A 276 8.63 -10.22 4.30
C GLN A 276 7.27 -10.57 4.94
N SER A 277 7.10 -10.38 6.24
CA SER A 277 5.84 -10.64 6.97
C SER A 277 4.83 -9.50 6.78
N ARG A 278 4.57 -9.13 5.53
CA ARG A 278 3.73 -8.01 5.11
C ARG A 278 2.99 -8.37 3.84
N ALA A 279 1.80 -7.79 3.63
CA ALA A 279 0.95 -8.07 2.48
C ALA A 279 1.63 -7.80 1.12
N LEU A 280 2.56 -6.84 1.09
CA LEU A 280 3.41 -6.57 -0.07
C LEU A 280 4.83 -7.07 0.25
N ASP A 281 5.40 -7.91 -0.62
CA ASP A 281 6.77 -8.41 -0.45
C ASP A 281 7.77 -7.28 -0.75
N PRO A 282 8.57 -6.85 0.24
CA PRO A 282 9.46 -5.72 0.05
C PRO A 282 10.66 -5.99 -0.86
N LYS A 283 11.00 -7.26 -1.14
CA LYS A 283 12.13 -7.63 -2.02
C LYS A 283 11.78 -7.60 -3.50
N VAL A 284 10.48 -7.61 -3.81
CA VAL A 284 10.01 -7.59 -5.18
C VAL A 284 10.08 -6.16 -5.71
N THR A 285 10.79 -6.00 -6.83
CA THR A 285 11.10 -4.69 -7.44
C THR A 285 10.18 -4.32 -8.61
N ASN A 286 9.21 -5.18 -8.93
CA ASN A 286 8.24 -4.93 -10.00
C ASN A 286 6.82 -5.06 -9.44
N LEU A 287 6.02 -4.00 -9.61
CA LEU A 287 4.64 -3.94 -9.12
C LEU A 287 3.74 -5.05 -9.70
N PHE A 288 4.07 -5.56 -10.89
CA PHE A 288 3.32 -6.59 -11.60
C PHE A 288 3.94 -7.99 -11.47
N ASP A 289 4.96 -8.17 -10.63
CA ASP A 289 5.50 -9.49 -10.36
C ASP A 289 4.46 -10.35 -9.61
N LYS A 290 4.38 -11.62 -9.97
CA LYS A 290 3.47 -12.59 -9.33
C LYS A 290 3.67 -12.71 -7.81
N ASN A 291 4.87 -12.42 -7.32
CA ASN A 291 5.22 -12.50 -5.91
C ASN A 291 5.10 -11.15 -5.18
N PHE A 292 4.64 -10.08 -5.85
CA PHE A 292 4.53 -8.76 -5.22
C PHE A 292 3.57 -8.78 -4.02
N PHE A 293 2.48 -9.55 -4.11
CA PHE A 293 1.60 -9.83 -2.99
C PHE A 293 2.08 -11.07 -2.24
N ASN A 294 2.27 -10.94 -0.93
CA ASN A 294 2.50 -12.07 -0.06
C ASN A 294 1.16 -12.77 0.22
N MET A 295 0.88 -13.82 -0.55
CA MET A 295 -0.33 -14.64 -0.45
C MET A 295 -0.60 -15.14 0.98
N LYS A 296 0.45 -15.48 1.76
CA LYS A 296 0.31 -15.96 3.14
C LYS A 296 -0.31 -14.93 4.09
N MET A 297 -0.27 -13.65 3.74
CA MET A 297 -0.88 -12.57 4.54
C MET A 297 -2.39 -12.44 4.33
N PHE A 298 -2.93 -13.18 3.35
CA PHE A 298 -4.35 -13.23 3.01
C PHE A 298 -4.96 -14.62 3.28
N SER A 299 -4.15 -15.60 3.70
CA SER A 299 -4.60 -16.91 4.14
C SER A 299 -4.81 -16.95 5.66
N THR A 300 -5.58 -17.93 6.15
CA THR A 300 -5.74 -18.17 7.58
C THR A 300 -4.39 -18.51 8.26
N GLN A 301 -4.26 -18.20 9.56
CA GLN A 301 -2.97 -18.33 10.29
C GLN A 301 -2.42 -19.77 10.31
N ARG A 302 -3.29 -20.77 10.17
CA ARG A 302 -2.96 -22.21 10.20
C ARG A 302 -3.13 -22.89 8.84
N ALA A 303 -3.27 -22.11 7.77
CA ALA A 303 -3.32 -22.67 6.43
C ALA A 303 -2.06 -23.52 6.17
N PRO A 304 -2.22 -24.74 5.65
CA PRO A 304 -1.09 -25.57 5.28
C PRO A 304 -0.34 -24.96 4.09
N ASP A 305 0.91 -25.37 3.87
CA ASP A 305 1.66 -24.93 2.69
C ASP A 305 0.95 -25.38 1.41
N ILE A 306 0.93 -24.49 0.40
CA ILE A 306 0.34 -24.78 -0.90
C ILE A 306 1.29 -25.69 -1.67
N THR A 307 0.84 -26.92 -1.97
CA THR A 307 1.56 -27.89 -2.80
C THR A 307 0.70 -28.30 -3.99
N GLU A 308 1.32 -28.81 -5.06
CA GLU A 308 0.60 -29.27 -6.25
C GLU A 308 -0.44 -30.36 -5.91
N GLU A 309 -0.13 -31.24 -4.95
CA GLU A 309 -1.05 -32.28 -4.51
C GLU A 309 -2.27 -31.72 -3.76
N ARG A 310 -2.08 -30.67 -2.95
CA ARG A 310 -3.19 -29.99 -2.26
C ARG A 310 -4.04 -29.18 -3.23
N ILE A 311 -3.41 -28.50 -4.20
CA ILE A 311 -4.11 -27.82 -5.29
C ILE A 311 -4.98 -28.82 -6.07
N GLU A 312 -4.43 -30.00 -6.37
CA GLU A 312 -5.16 -31.04 -7.09
C GLU A 312 -6.34 -31.60 -6.29
N LEU A 313 -6.16 -31.86 -4.99
CA LEU A 313 -7.26 -32.25 -4.09
C LEU A 313 -8.35 -31.17 -4.06
N GLY A 314 -7.96 -29.91 -3.87
CA GLY A 314 -8.85 -28.75 -3.91
C GLY A 314 -9.64 -28.66 -5.22
N ARG A 315 -8.95 -28.82 -6.34
CA ARG A 315 -9.56 -28.84 -7.68
C ARG A 315 -10.58 -29.96 -7.82
N GLN A 316 -10.31 -31.15 -7.28
CA GLN A 316 -11.28 -32.25 -7.31
C GLN A 316 -12.53 -31.91 -6.49
N LEU A 317 -12.35 -31.48 -5.24
CA LEU A 317 -13.46 -31.07 -4.36
C LEU A 317 -14.30 -29.92 -4.97
N PHE A 318 -13.64 -28.91 -5.56
CA PHE A 318 -14.27 -27.77 -6.20
C PHE A 318 -15.19 -28.14 -7.37
N ASN A 319 -14.88 -29.25 -8.06
CA ASN A 319 -15.62 -29.71 -9.23
C ASN A 319 -16.63 -30.83 -8.92
N ASP A 320 -16.59 -31.41 -7.72
CA ASP A 320 -17.39 -32.59 -7.36
C ASP A 320 -18.83 -32.22 -7.00
N THR A 321 -19.78 -32.60 -7.87
CA THR A 321 -21.20 -32.31 -7.68
C THR A 321 -21.85 -33.14 -6.59
N ASP A 322 -21.30 -34.33 -6.27
CA ASP A 322 -21.90 -35.21 -5.27
C ASP A 322 -21.83 -34.61 -3.86
N LEU A 323 -20.96 -33.61 -3.67
CA LEU A 323 -20.74 -32.91 -2.41
C LEU A 323 -21.88 -31.93 -2.05
N SER A 324 -22.72 -31.51 -3.01
CA SER A 324 -23.92 -30.73 -2.68
C SER A 324 -25.01 -31.62 -2.09
N GLY A 325 -25.97 -31.06 -1.35
CA GLY A 325 -27.12 -31.78 -0.81
C GLY A 325 -27.93 -32.50 -1.88
N SER A 326 -28.06 -31.91 -3.08
CA SER A 326 -28.74 -32.52 -4.23
C SER A 326 -27.89 -33.49 -5.06
N GLY A 327 -26.56 -33.42 -4.96
CA GLY A 327 -25.66 -34.12 -5.88
C GLY A 327 -25.59 -33.53 -7.29
N THR A 328 -26.11 -32.31 -7.52
CA THR A 328 -26.28 -31.74 -8.87
C THR A 328 -25.47 -30.49 -9.16
N ILE A 329 -24.81 -29.89 -8.16
CA ILE A 329 -24.04 -28.67 -8.32
C ILE A 329 -22.69 -28.78 -7.60
N SER A 330 -21.69 -28.07 -8.10
CA SER A 330 -20.39 -27.88 -7.45
C SER A 330 -19.99 -26.40 -7.51
N CYS A 331 -18.86 -26.03 -6.92
CA CYS A 331 -18.36 -24.66 -7.01
C CYS A 331 -18.15 -24.26 -8.49
N ALA A 332 -17.68 -25.21 -9.31
CA ALA A 332 -17.48 -25.04 -10.75
C ALA A 332 -18.76 -24.83 -11.56
N THR A 333 -19.95 -25.17 -11.03
CA THR A 333 -21.23 -24.86 -11.69
C THR A 333 -21.43 -23.35 -11.84
N CYS A 334 -21.04 -22.57 -10.81
CA CYS A 334 -21.19 -21.12 -10.79
C CYS A 334 -19.88 -20.37 -11.11
N HIS A 335 -18.73 -21.02 -10.99
CA HIS A 335 -17.41 -20.41 -11.20
C HIS A 335 -16.68 -21.09 -12.36
N ILE A 336 -17.12 -20.79 -13.57
CA ILE A 336 -16.68 -21.44 -14.81
C ILE A 336 -15.36 -20.84 -15.29
N ALA A 337 -14.32 -21.66 -15.45
CA ALA A 337 -12.98 -21.21 -15.81
C ALA A 337 -12.93 -20.41 -17.12
N GLU A 338 -13.66 -20.85 -18.15
CA GLU A 338 -13.75 -20.21 -19.48
C GLU A 338 -14.43 -18.84 -19.42
N LYS A 339 -15.18 -18.56 -18.34
CA LYS A 339 -15.83 -17.27 -18.08
C LYS A 339 -15.12 -16.50 -16.96
N ALA A 340 -13.81 -16.66 -16.85
CA ALA A 340 -12.99 -16.05 -15.81
C ALA A 340 -13.53 -16.35 -14.39
N PHE A 341 -13.93 -17.60 -14.15
CA PHE A 341 -14.51 -18.06 -12.88
C PHE A 341 -15.78 -17.32 -12.45
N THR A 342 -16.61 -16.92 -13.43
CA THR A 342 -17.99 -16.47 -13.23
C THR A 342 -18.96 -17.45 -13.90
N ASP A 343 -20.27 -17.22 -13.77
CA ASP A 343 -21.30 -18.00 -14.47
C ASP A 343 -21.76 -17.34 -15.79
N GLY A 344 -21.42 -16.06 -15.99
CA GLY A 344 -21.83 -15.24 -17.13
C GLY A 344 -23.30 -14.78 -17.08
N HIS A 345 -23.96 -14.88 -15.92
CA HIS A 345 -25.34 -14.43 -15.75
C HIS A 345 -25.41 -13.09 -15.01
N LYS A 346 -26.44 -12.30 -15.31
CA LYS A 346 -26.76 -11.07 -14.56
C LYS A 346 -27.19 -11.38 -13.13
N ILE A 347 -27.85 -12.52 -12.93
CA ILE A 347 -28.31 -13.07 -11.67
C ILE A 347 -27.92 -14.54 -11.68
N ALA A 348 -27.25 -15.01 -10.64
CA ALA A 348 -26.73 -16.36 -10.62
C ALA A 348 -27.84 -17.40 -10.51
N LYS A 349 -27.57 -18.59 -11.05
CA LYS A 349 -28.48 -19.73 -11.03
C LYS A 349 -28.01 -20.75 -10.01
N GLY A 350 -28.78 -20.92 -8.95
CA GLY A 350 -28.54 -21.87 -7.88
C GLY A 350 -29.03 -23.28 -8.20
N ILE A 351 -29.18 -24.07 -7.15
CA ILE A 351 -29.76 -25.42 -7.20
C ILE A 351 -31.10 -25.42 -7.91
N ASN A 352 -31.33 -26.42 -8.77
CA ASN A 352 -32.55 -26.56 -9.59
C ASN A 352 -32.85 -25.35 -10.51
N GLY A 353 -31.84 -24.50 -10.80
CA GLY A 353 -31.99 -23.33 -11.67
C GLY A 353 -32.70 -22.13 -11.04
N GLN A 354 -32.86 -22.13 -9.71
CA GLN A 354 -33.44 -21.01 -8.98
C GLN A 354 -32.57 -19.75 -9.12
N ASP A 355 -33.20 -18.58 -9.19
CA ASP A 355 -32.48 -17.31 -9.19
C ASP A 355 -31.92 -17.02 -7.78
N LEU A 356 -30.63 -16.71 -7.71
CA LEU A 356 -30.00 -16.16 -6.51
C LEU A 356 -30.25 -14.64 -6.42
N GLN A 357 -29.77 -14.01 -5.35
CA GLN A 357 -29.97 -12.56 -5.18
C GLN A 357 -29.01 -11.69 -6.00
N ARG A 358 -27.86 -12.23 -6.40
CA ARG A 358 -26.75 -11.50 -7.04
C ARG A 358 -26.09 -12.41 -8.10
N ASN A 359 -25.27 -11.84 -8.97
CA ASN A 359 -24.42 -12.64 -9.87
C ASN A 359 -23.27 -13.31 -9.09
N SER A 360 -22.68 -14.36 -9.67
CA SER A 360 -21.46 -14.96 -9.13
C SER A 360 -20.26 -14.03 -9.38
N PRO A 361 -19.52 -13.60 -8.35
CA PRO A 361 -18.29 -12.83 -8.54
C PRO A 361 -17.20 -13.71 -9.15
N THR A 362 -16.21 -13.11 -9.82
CA THR A 362 -15.04 -13.85 -10.30
C THR A 362 -14.20 -14.36 -9.13
N LEU A 363 -13.62 -15.55 -9.27
CA LEU A 363 -12.59 -16.04 -8.34
C LEU A 363 -11.17 -15.60 -8.71
N THR A 364 -10.99 -14.93 -9.85
CA THR A 364 -9.68 -14.43 -10.26
C THR A 364 -9.18 -13.42 -9.23
N TYR A 365 -7.99 -13.67 -8.66
CA TYR A 365 -7.39 -12.87 -7.58
C TYR A 365 -8.20 -12.83 -6.27
N ALA A 366 -9.17 -13.73 -6.07
CA ALA A 366 -9.97 -13.79 -4.83
C ALA A 366 -9.10 -14.04 -3.58
N VAL A 367 -7.98 -14.77 -3.74
CA VAL A 367 -7.00 -15.03 -2.68
C VAL A 367 -6.36 -13.77 -2.08
N TYR A 368 -6.42 -12.62 -2.76
CA TYR A 368 -5.86 -11.35 -2.26
C TYR A 368 -6.93 -10.41 -1.67
N GLN A 369 -8.18 -10.85 -1.57
CA GLN A 369 -9.25 -10.07 -0.96
C GLN A 369 -9.18 -10.16 0.56
N ARG A 370 -9.47 -9.05 1.24
CA ARG A 370 -9.55 -9.01 2.72
C ARG A 370 -10.94 -9.34 3.26
N SER A 371 -11.92 -9.36 2.37
CA SER A 371 -13.32 -9.55 2.68
C SER A 371 -14.01 -10.05 1.42
N LEU A 372 -14.90 -11.03 1.58
CA LEU A 372 -15.54 -11.79 0.51
C LEU A 372 -17.07 -11.67 0.61
N PHE A 373 -17.73 -12.05 -0.50
CA PHE A 373 -19.10 -11.68 -0.85
C PHE A 373 -19.29 -10.18 -1.13
N TYR A 374 -20.36 -9.85 -1.87
CA TYR A 374 -20.72 -8.48 -2.23
C TYR A 374 -21.01 -7.56 -1.03
N ASP A 375 -21.35 -8.12 0.12
CA ASP A 375 -21.59 -7.40 1.38
C ASP A 375 -20.42 -7.51 2.36
N GLY A 376 -19.33 -8.20 1.98
CA GLY A 376 -18.12 -8.31 2.77
C GLY A 376 -18.24 -9.13 4.06
N ARG A 377 -19.27 -9.98 4.19
CA ARG A 377 -19.57 -10.71 5.44
C ARG A 377 -18.62 -11.86 5.78
N ALA A 378 -17.68 -12.23 4.90
CA ALA A 378 -16.71 -13.30 5.15
C ALA A 378 -15.28 -12.76 5.12
N ASP A 379 -14.47 -13.17 6.10
CA ASP A 379 -13.12 -12.63 6.31
C ASP A 379 -12.02 -13.40 5.55
N GLY A 380 -12.34 -14.58 5.01
CA GLY A 380 -11.43 -15.43 4.25
C GLY A 380 -12.17 -16.43 3.35
N LEU A 381 -11.42 -17.06 2.43
CA LEU A 381 -11.98 -18.03 1.48
C LEU A 381 -12.65 -19.20 2.21
N GLU A 382 -12.04 -19.63 3.31
CA GLU A 382 -12.54 -20.70 4.16
C GLU A 382 -13.88 -20.36 4.81
N ASP A 383 -14.16 -19.10 5.15
CA ASP A 383 -15.46 -18.64 5.66
C ASP A 383 -16.49 -18.47 4.55
N GLN A 384 -16.02 -18.03 3.38
CA GLN A 384 -16.85 -17.92 2.17
C GLN A 384 -17.44 -19.28 1.80
N ILE A 385 -16.65 -20.35 1.88
CA ILE A 385 -17.09 -21.72 1.60
C ILE A 385 -18.23 -22.13 2.55
N VAL A 386 -18.13 -21.84 3.86
CA VAL A 386 -19.20 -22.12 4.83
C VAL A 386 -20.52 -21.46 4.42
N GLY A 387 -20.43 -20.20 3.97
CA GLY A 387 -21.60 -19.44 3.52
C GLY A 387 -22.30 -20.06 2.31
N VAL A 388 -21.56 -20.61 1.36
CA VAL A 388 -22.11 -21.27 0.16
C VAL A 388 -22.64 -22.66 0.49
N THR A 389 -21.90 -23.44 1.29
CA THR A 389 -22.28 -24.78 1.75
C THR A 389 -23.67 -24.77 2.39
N ASN A 390 -23.89 -23.88 3.36
CA ASN A 390 -25.14 -23.79 4.12
C ASN A 390 -26.31 -23.14 3.36
N ASN A 391 -26.08 -22.48 2.22
CA ASN A 391 -27.14 -21.75 1.53
C ASN A 391 -28.11 -22.72 0.84
N GLU A 392 -29.39 -22.60 1.16
CA GLU A 392 -30.47 -23.48 0.66
C GLU A 392 -30.67 -23.43 -0.85
N ASN A 393 -30.29 -22.32 -1.48
CA ASN A 393 -30.37 -22.16 -2.93
C ASN A 393 -29.05 -22.48 -3.63
N GLU A 394 -28.00 -22.80 -2.87
CA GLU A 394 -26.70 -23.23 -3.40
C GLU A 394 -26.48 -24.70 -2.99
N PHE A 395 -25.48 -25.00 -2.17
CA PHE A 395 -25.12 -26.38 -1.87
C PHE A 395 -26.14 -27.09 -0.98
N HIS A 396 -26.89 -26.37 -0.15
CA HIS A 396 -27.90 -26.89 0.78
C HIS A 396 -27.45 -28.15 1.53
N ILE A 397 -26.28 -28.05 2.16
CA ILE A 397 -25.68 -29.11 2.97
C ILE A 397 -24.94 -28.44 4.14
N ASP A 398 -24.86 -29.06 5.30
CA ASP A 398 -23.98 -28.58 6.37
C ASP A 398 -22.56 -29.17 6.24
N LEU A 399 -21.62 -28.65 7.02
CA LEU A 399 -20.23 -29.07 6.95
C LEU A 399 -20.02 -30.52 7.45
N GLU A 400 -20.84 -31.00 8.38
CA GLU A 400 -20.75 -32.37 8.92
C GLU A 400 -21.15 -33.37 7.83
N GLN A 401 -22.27 -33.13 7.15
CA GLN A 401 -22.72 -33.92 6.00
C GLN A 401 -21.73 -33.86 4.85
N LEU A 402 -21.11 -32.71 4.60
CA LEU A 402 -20.06 -32.57 3.59
C LEU A 402 -18.84 -33.46 3.93
N GLU A 403 -18.40 -33.45 5.19
CA GLU A 403 -17.33 -34.32 5.66
C GLU A 403 -17.69 -35.81 5.48
N GLU A 404 -18.88 -36.22 5.89
CA GLU A 404 -19.36 -37.60 5.74
C GLU A 404 -19.29 -38.05 4.27
N LYS A 405 -19.79 -37.23 3.34
CA LYS A 405 -19.72 -37.52 1.90
C LYS A 405 -18.30 -37.67 1.39
N ILE A 406 -17.37 -36.86 1.87
CA ILE A 406 -15.95 -36.96 1.49
C ILE A 406 -15.34 -38.23 2.08
N GLN A 407 -15.69 -38.58 3.33
CA GLN A 407 -15.24 -39.80 3.98
C GLN A 407 -15.78 -41.07 3.27
N GLU A 408 -16.95 -41.04 2.67
CA GLU A 408 -17.48 -42.20 1.92
C GLU A 408 -16.66 -42.52 0.66
N LYS A 409 -15.94 -41.54 0.10
CA LYS A 409 -15.15 -41.69 -1.13
C LYS A 409 -13.73 -42.17 -0.82
N SER A 410 -13.40 -43.40 -1.23
CA SER A 410 -12.10 -44.02 -0.98
C SER A 410 -10.92 -43.24 -1.59
N ALA A 411 -11.12 -42.59 -2.74
CA ALA A 411 -10.10 -41.75 -3.37
C ALA A 411 -9.71 -40.56 -2.48
N TYR A 412 -10.68 -39.84 -1.91
CA TYR A 412 -10.41 -38.73 -1.01
C TYR A 412 -9.76 -39.18 0.28
N LYS A 413 -10.17 -40.31 0.86
CA LYS A 413 -9.49 -40.89 2.04
C LYS A 413 -7.98 -41.03 1.82
N VAL A 414 -7.57 -41.60 0.70
CA VAL A 414 -6.14 -41.77 0.37
C VAL A 414 -5.42 -40.42 0.26
N GLN A 415 -6.06 -39.41 -0.36
CA GLN A 415 -5.46 -38.09 -0.49
C GLN A 415 -5.37 -37.36 0.86
N PHE A 416 -6.41 -37.41 1.70
CA PHE A 416 -6.39 -36.80 3.03
C PHE A 416 -5.44 -37.53 4.00
N ASP A 417 -5.29 -38.85 3.88
CA ASP A 417 -4.26 -39.62 4.58
C ASP A 417 -2.86 -39.08 4.28
N SER A 418 -2.58 -38.81 3.00
CA SER A 418 -1.28 -38.31 2.56
C SER A 418 -1.04 -36.83 2.85
N LEU A 419 -2.08 -35.98 2.82
CA LEU A 419 -1.93 -34.52 2.79
C LEU A 419 -2.31 -33.83 4.11
N TYR A 420 -3.10 -34.51 4.95
CA TYR A 420 -3.71 -33.98 6.16
C TYR A 420 -3.70 -34.99 7.33
N ASP A 421 -2.77 -35.96 7.33
CA ASP A 421 -2.64 -37.00 8.36
C ASP A 421 -3.95 -37.80 8.60
N GLY A 422 -4.74 -38.01 7.55
CA GLY A 422 -6.00 -38.75 7.58
C GLY A 422 -7.18 -37.98 8.18
N LYS A 423 -6.98 -36.69 8.50
CA LYS A 423 -8.01 -35.84 9.09
C LYS A 423 -8.88 -35.22 8.00
N ILE A 424 -10.00 -35.86 7.71
CA ILE A 424 -11.09 -35.27 6.93
C ILE A 424 -11.99 -34.51 7.91
N THR A 425 -11.71 -33.22 8.09
CA THR A 425 -12.48 -32.30 8.94
C THR A 425 -12.91 -31.09 8.12
N ASP A 426 -13.93 -30.36 8.55
CA ASP A 426 -14.43 -29.14 7.90
C ASP A 426 -13.29 -28.19 7.56
N MET A 427 -12.38 -27.98 8.51
CA MET A 427 -11.23 -27.10 8.35
C MET A 427 -10.31 -27.56 7.21
N ASN A 428 -9.99 -28.86 7.13
CA ASN A 428 -9.08 -29.38 6.11
C ASN A 428 -9.73 -29.44 4.72
N VAL A 429 -11.03 -29.72 4.66
CA VAL A 429 -11.82 -29.67 3.43
C VAL A 429 -11.84 -28.23 2.89
N ARG A 430 -12.16 -27.25 3.75
CA ARG A 430 -12.18 -25.83 3.37
C ARG A 430 -10.79 -25.32 2.98
N ASN A 431 -9.75 -25.69 3.72
CA ASN A 431 -8.35 -25.36 3.39
C ASN A 431 -7.87 -25.99 2.08
N ALA A 432 -8.42 -27.14 1.66
CA ALA A 432 -8.06 -27.74 0.39
C ALA A 432 -8.74 -27.00 -0.77
N ILE A 433 -9.99 -26.56 -0.59
CA ILE A 433 -10.77 -25.84 -1.62
C ILE A 433 -10.29 -24.39 -1.79
N ALA A 434 -9.97 -23.71 -0.68
CA ALA A 434 -9.44 -22.35 -0.63
C ALA A 434 -8.02 -22.25 -1.19
#